data_AF-A0AA91V7C8-F1
#
_entry.id   AF-A0AA91V7C8-F1
#
_cell.length_a   1.000
_cell.length_b   1.000
_cell.length_c   1.000
_cell.angle_alpha   90.00
_cell.angle_beta   90.00
_cell.angle_gamma   90.00
#
_symmetry.space_group_name_H-M   'P 1'
#
loop_
_entity.id
_entity.type
_entity.pdbx_description
1 polymer ?
#
loop_
_entity_poly.entity_id
_entity_poly.type
_entity_poly.pdbx_seq_one_letter_code
_entity_poly.pdbx_strand_id
1 'polypeptide(L)'
;MRVFVKNVRGEPLMPCRNRKARLLLKQGKAKIVKYTPFTIQLLYATGETVQPVTIGVDSGAKHIGIAITTKDKVLAKGTIELRQDVKENLILRATLRRGRRQRKTRYREARFLNRKKKEGWLPPSIQNRVDNQI
;
A
#
# COMPACT_ATOMS: atom_id res chain seq x y z
N MET A 1 11.89 -15.12 -3.63
CA MET A 1 11.93 -13.98 -2.67
C MET A 1 13.38 -13.56 -2.49
N ARG A 2 13.68 -12.27 -2.55
CA ARG A 2 15.02 -11.73 -2.27
C ARG A 2 15.00 -11.00 -0.92
N VAL A 3 16.17 -10.86 -0.32
CA VAL A 3 16.36 -10.11 0.93
C VAL A 3 16.92 -8.74 0.60
N PHE A 4 16.28 -7.69 1.12
CA PHE A 4 16.78 -6.32 0.96
C PHE A 4 18.01 -6.12 1.84
N VAL A 5 18.99 -5.39 1.32
CA VAL A 5 20.29 -5.18 1.98
C VAL A 5 20.54 -3.69 2.11
N LYS A 6 21.03 -3.27 3.27
CA LYS A 6 21.56 -1.92 3.51
C LYS A 6 23.06 -1.97 3.78
N ASN A 7 23.78 -0.93 3.36
CA ASN A 7 25.19 -0.74 3.73
C ASN A 7 25.31 -0.33 5.22
N VAL A 8 26.54 -0.16 5.70
CA VAL A 8 26.82 0.28 7.08
C VAL A 8 26.19 1.66 7.36
N ARG A 9 26.16 2.56 6.36
CA ARG A 9 25.58 3.90 6.43
C ARG A 9 24.04 3.91 6.41
N GLY A 10 23.40 2.76 6.14
CA GLY A 10 21.94 2.62 6.06
C GLY A 10 21.34 2.84 4.67
N GLU A 11 22.16 3.08 3.65
CA GLU A 11 21.75 3.24 2.25
C GLU A 11 21.44 1.87 1.61
N PRO A 12 20.45 1.82 0.68
CA PRO A 12 20.03 0.58 0.06
C PRO A 12 21.07 0.04 -0.94
N LEU A 13 21.34 -1.26 -0.85
CA LEU A 13 22.14 -2.03 -1.80
C LEU A 13 21.27 -3.00 -2.60
N MET A 14 21.89 -3.65 -3.59
CA MET A 14 21.23 -4.70 -4.35
C MET A 14 20.76 -5.86 -3.47
N PRO A 15 19.51 -6.35 -3.65
CA PRO A 15 18.97 -7.40 -2.81
C PRO A 15 19.64 -8.75 -3.12
N CYS A 16 19.87 -9.53 -2.07
CA CYS A 16 20.60 -10.79 -2.16
C CYS A 16 19.68 -12.02 -2.07
N ARG A 17 20.24 -13.20 -2.38
CA ARG A 17 19.54 -14.49 -2.22
C ARG A 17 19.42 -14.84 -0.73
N ASN A 18 18.33 -15.50 -0.35
CA ASN A 18 18.07 -15.96 1.03
C ASN A 18 19.25 -16.75 1.63
N ARG A 19 19.90 -17.62 0.85
CA ARG A 19 21.10 -18.36 1.29
C ARG A 19 22.23 -17.42 1.74
N LYS A 20 22.50 -16.36 0.96
CA LYS A 20 23.56 -15.39 1.27
C LYS A 20 23.20 -14.60 2.54
N ALA A 21 21.97 -14.12 2.64
CA ALA A 21 21.49 -13.44 3.84
C ALA A 21 21.64 -14.30 5.10
N ARG A 22 21.23 -15.57 5.05
CA ARG A 22 21.38 -16.51 6.17
C ARG A 22 22.84 -16.71 6.58
N LEU A 23 23.74 -16.88 5.60
CA LEU A 23 25.17 -17.03 5.88
C LEU A 23 25.77 -15.77 6.53
N LEU A 24 25.40 -14.58 6.04
CA LEU A 24 25.85 -13.31 6.60
C LEU A 24 25.38 -13.13 8.06
N LEU A 25 24.14 -13.52 8.36
CA LEU A 25 23.61 -13.50 9.72
C LEU A 25 24.32 -14.53 10.61
N LYS A 26 24.52 -15.77 10.13
CA LYS A 26 25.22 -16.82 10.89
C LYS A 26 26.67 -16.45 11.19
N GLN A 27 27.33 -15.73 10.28
CA GLN A 27 28.70 -15.24 10.45
C GLN A 27 28.79 -13.94 11.27
N GLY A 28 27.68 -13.37 11.74
CA GLY A 28 27.67 -12.09 12.48
C GLY A 28 28.05 -10.87 11.64
N LYS A 29 28.04 -10.98 10.30
CA LYS A 29 28.43 -9.90 9.37
C LYS A 29 27.28 -8.95 9.01
N ALA A 30 26.06 -9.32 9.38
CA ALA A 30 24.87 -8.53 9.14
C ALA A 30 23.93 -8.60 10.34
N LYS A 31 23.08 -7.59 10.51
CA LYS A 31 21.99 -7.55 11.47
C LYS A 31 20.64 -7.44 10.77
N ILE A 32 19.58 -7.95 11.39
CA ILE A 32 18.21 -7.78 10.90
C ILE A 32 17.74 -6.38 11.29
N VAL A 33 17.18 -5.62 10.34
CA VAL A 33 16.62 -4.29 10.57
C VAL A 33 15.09 -4.30 10.51
N LYS A 34 14.52 -5.09 9.60
CA LYS A 34 13.08 -5.19 9.41
C LYS A 34 12.69 -6.61 9.00
N TYR A 35 11.53 -7.09 9.48
CA TYR A 35 11.01 -8.40 9.10
C TYR A 35 10.10 -8.35 7.86
N THR A 36 9.41 -7.23 7.62
CA THR A 36 8.45 -7.05 6.50
C THR A 36 8.60 -5.68 5.81
N PRO A 37 9.19 -5.62 4.60
CA PRO A 37 9.91 -6.70 3.93
C PRO A 37 11.21 -7.05 4.69
N PHE A 38 11.63 -8.32 4.61
CA PHE A 38 12.82 -8.80 5.32
C PHE A 38 14.08 -8.08 4.81
N THR A 39 14.72 -7.35 5.71
CA THR A 39 15.82 -6.43 5.41
C THR A 39 16.95 -6.63 6.39
N ILE A 40 18.15 -6.85 5.85
CA ILE A 40 19.40 -6.95 6.63
C ILE A 40 20.28 -5.73 6.38
N GLN A 41 21.09 -5.36 7.36
CA GLN A 41 22.12 -4.34 7.24
C GLN A 41 23.49 -4.97 7.45
N LEU A 42 24.42 -4.70 6.55
CA LEU A 42 25.80 -5.14 6.66
C LEU A 42 26.53 -4.35 7.75
N LEU A 43 27.43 -5.01 8.46
CA LEU A 43 28.25 -4.41 9.52
C LEU A 43 29.69 -4.12 9.07
N TYR A 44 30.00 -4.34 7.79
CA TYR A 44 31.32 -4.13 7.20
C TYR A 44 31.22 -3.30 5.92
N ALA A 45 32.28 -2.54 5.63
CA ALA A 45 32.35 -1.71 4.43
C ALA A 45 32.30 -2.55 3.15
N THR A 46 31.46 -2.15 2.20
CA THR A 46 31.28 -2.81 0.91
C THR A 46 31.14 -1.74 -0.18
N GLY A 47 31.48 -2.07 -1.42
CA GLY A 47 31.21 -1.19 -2.56
C GLY A 47 29.72 -0.90 -2.77
N GLU A 48 29.42 0.27 -3.31
CA GLU A 48 28.06 0.82 -3.45
C GLU A 48 27.50 0.72 -4.88
N THR A 49 28.08 -0.16 -5.70
CA THR A 49 27.65 -0.33 -7.09
C THR A 49 26.24 -0.92 -7.15
N VAL A 50 25.29 -0.14 -7.65
CA VAL A 50 23.90 -0.55 -7.88
C VAL A 50 23.57 -0.53 -9.38
N GLN A 51 22.72 -1.46 -9.79
CA GLN A 51 22.13 -1.50 -11.13
C GLN A 51 20.83 -0.69 -11.17
N PRO A 52 20.44 -0.11 -12.31
CA PRO A 52 19.15 0.55 -12.45
C PRO A 52 18.01 -0.47 -12.29
N VAL A 53 16.94 -0.04 -11.62
CA VAL A 53 15.75 -0.83 -11.33
C VAL A 53 14.52 -0.06 -11.79
N THR A 54 13.62 -0.75 -12.48
CA THR A 54 12.35 -0.19 -12.95
C THR A 54 11.22 -0.71 -12.05
N ILE A 55 10.23 0.14 -11.80
CA ILE A 55 9.01 -0.23 -11.08
C ILE A 55 7.86 -0.21 -12.10
N GLY A 56 7.18 -1.33 -12.24
CA GLY A 56 5.90 -1.43 -12.93
C GLY A 56 4.77 -1.40 -11.92
N VAL A 57 3.84 -0.46 -12.08
CA VAL A 57 2.62 -0.35 -11.28
C VAL A 57 1.44 -0.63 -12.19
N ASP A 58 0.62 -1.61 -11.81
CA ASP A 58 -0.63 -1.95 -12.48
C ASP A 58 -1.78 -1.61 -11.53
N SER A 59 -2.48 -0.50 -11.82
CA SER A 59 -3.54 0.01 -10.97
C SER A 59 -4.89 -0.58 -11.34
N GLY A 60 -5.32 -1.62 -10.62
CA GLY A 60 -6.65 -2.19 -10.73
C GLY A 60 -7.66 -1.56 -9.75
N ALA A 61 -8.95 -1.83 -9.96
CA ALA A 61 -10.02 -1.31 -9.10
C ALA A 61 -10.06 -1.95 -7.70
N LYS A 62 -9.65 -3.23 -7.60
CA LYS A 62 -9.61 -4.00 -6.34
C LYS A 62 -8.20 -4.31 -5.87
N HIS A 63 -7.27 -4.46 -6.80
CA HIS A 63 -5.90 -4.84 -6.50
C HIS A 63 -4.95 -3.92 -7.26
N ILE A 64 -3.91 -3.44 -6.60
CA ILE A 64 -2.78 -2.77 -7.25
C ILE A 64 -1.61 -3.76 -7.28
N GLY A 65 -1.15 -4.09 -8.48
CA GLY A 65 0.04 -4.91 -8.69
C GLY A 65 1.28 -4.03 -8.73
N ILE A 66 2.30 -4.38 -7.95
CA ILE A 66 3.61 -3.72 -8.00
C ILE A 66 4.66 -4.77 -8.33
N ALA A 67 5.46 -4.50 -9.36
CA ALA A 67 6.59 -5.32 -9.75
C ALA A 67 7.86 -4.47 -9.83
N ILE A 68 8.91 -4.93 -9.17
CA ILE A 68 10.23 -4.31 -9.18
C ILE A 68 11.14 -5.18 -10.04
N THR A 69 11.61 -4.65 -11.16
CA THR A 69 12.36 -5.41 -12.17
C THR A 69 13.70 -4.76 -12.49
N THR A 70 14.69 -5.59 -12.72
CA THR A 70 15.93 -5.24 -13.44
C THR A 70 15.79 -5.80 -14.86
N LYS A 71 16.65 -5.41 -15.80
CA LYS A 71 16.63 -5.86 -17.22
C LYS A 71 16.30 -7.36 -17.40
N ASP A 72 16.90 -8.23 -16.59
CA ASP A 72 16.76 -9.68 -16.76
C ASP A 72 15.96 -10.38 -15.65
N LYS A 73 15.66 -9.70 -14.53
CA LYS A 73 15.18 -10.36 -13.30
C LYS A 73 14.18 -9.53 -12.51
N VAL A 74 13.13 -10.19 -12.03
CA VAL A 74 12.19 -9.62 -11.04
C VAL A 74 12.81 -9.70 -9.65
N LEU A 75 12.93 -8.57 -8.96
CA LEU A 75 13.49 -8.46 -7.61
C LEU A 75 12.43 -8.70 -6.54
N ALA A 76 11.29 -8.04 -6.67
CA ALA A 76 10.16 -8.14 -5.77
C ALA A 76 8.85 -7.93 -6.53
N LYS A 77 7.79 -8.56 -6.04
CA LYS A 77 6.43 -8.33 -6.51
C LYS A 77 5.51 -8.32 -5.31
N GLY A 78 4.47 -7.51 -5.37
CA GLY A 78 3.47 -7.41 -4.33
C GLY A 78 2.12 -7.04 -4.93
N THR A 79 1.06 -7.45 -4.25
CA THR A 79 -0.30 -7.04 -4.56
C THR A 79 -0.84 -6.32 -3.35
N ILE A 80 -1.39 -5.12 -3.56
CA ILE A 80 -2.06 -4.35 -2.53
C ILE A 80 -3.57 -4.54 -2.74
N GLU A 81 -4.26 -5.03 -1.72
CA GLU A 81 -5.72 -5.10 -1.72
C GLU A 81 -6.30 -3.73 -1.36
N LEU A 82 -7.15 -3.21 -2.23
CA LEU A 82 -7.85 -1.95 -2.04
C LEU A 82 -9.18 -2.17 -1.33
N ARG A 83 -9.53 -1.23 -0.46
CA ARG A 83 -10.77 -1.22 0.30
C ARG A 83 -12.01 -1.13 -0.61
N GLN A 84 -12.93 -2.10 -0.51
CA GLN A 84 -14.15 -2.17 -1.35
C GLN A 84 -15.48 -1.91 -0.62
N ASP A 85 -15.50 -1.98 0.71
CA ASP A 85 -16.70 -1.88 1.56
C ASP A 85 -17.28 -0.45 1.66
N VAL A 86 -16.58 0.57 1.15
CA VAL A 86 -17.00 1.98 1.28
C VAL A 86 -18.39 2.21 0.68
N LYS A 87 -18.68 1.62 -0.50
CA LYS A 87 -19.99 1.75 -1.15
C LYS A 87 -21.09 1.12 -0.31
N GLU A 88 -20.87 -0.10 0.18
CA GLU A 88 -21.83 -0.84 1.00
C GLU A 88 -22.12 -0.13 2.32
N ASN A 89 -21.08 0.36 3.00
CA ASN A 89 -21.20 1.13 4.23
C ASN A 89 -22.00 2.42 4.04
N LEU A 90 -21.81 3.12 2.91
CA LEU A 90 -22.59 4.33 2.59
C LEU A 90 -24.07 4.00 2.35
N ILE A 91 -24.36 2.90 1.65
CA ILE A 91 -25.73 2.42 1.40
C ILE A 91 -26.38 2.03 2.72
N LEU A 92 -25.72 1.20 3.53
CA LEU A 92 -26.21 0.76 4.83
C LEU A 92 -26.54 1.96 5.74
N ARG A 93 -25.61 2.92 5.84
CA ARG A 93 -25.82 4.17 6.59
C ARG A 93 -27.02 4.97 6.06
N ALA A 94 -27.23 5.01 4.75
CA ALA A 94 -28.37 5.69 4.16
C ALA A 94 -29.69 4.96 4.46
N THR A 95 -29.72 3.64 4.36
CA THR A 95 -30.88 2.78 4.64
C THR A 95 -31.31 2.88 6.10
N LEU A 96 -30.38 2.71 7.04
CA LEU A 96 -30.65 2.81 8.48
C LEU A 96 -31.23 4.19 8.86
N ARG A 97 -30.66 5.25 8.28
CA ARG A 97 -31.13 6.62 8.48
C ARG A 97 -32.52 6.86 7.89
N ARG A 98 -32.84 6.25 6.75
CA ARG A 98 -34.19 6.31 6.14
C ARG A 98 -35.21 5.59 7.01
N GLY A 99 -34.90 4.36 7.44
CA GLY A 99 -35.78 3.57 8.30
C GLY A 99 -36.03 4.22 9.67
N ARG A 100 -35.03 4.87 10.26
CA ARG A 100 -35.23 5.66 11.50
C ARG A 100 -36.20 6.82 11.28
N ARG A 101 -36.03 7.58 10.19
CA ARG A 101 -36.89 8.75 9.89
C ARG A 101 -38.34 8.32 9.64
N GLN A 102 -38.55 7.25 8.91
CA GLN A 102 -39.89 6.72 8.64
C GLN A 102 -40.60 6.29 9.93
N ARG A 103 -39.90 5.66 10.88
CA ARG A 103 -40.51 5.21 12.15
C ARG A 103 -40.65 6.28 13.24
N LYS A 104 -39.73 7.25 13.29
CA LYS A 104 -39.58 8.14 14.46
C LYS A 104 -39.71 9.63 14.17
N THR A 105 -39.86 10.05 12.90
CA THR A 105 -39.93 11.48 12.55
C THR A 105 -41.13 11.80 11.67
N ARG A 106 -42.35 11.67 12.23
CA ARG A 106 -43.64 11.85 11.54
C ARG A 106 -43.85 13.26 10.95
N TYR A 107 -43.43 14.30 11.67
CA TYR A 107 -43.62 15.71 11.28
C TYR A 107 -42.33 16.37 10.78
N ARG A 108 -41.35 15.60 10.29
CA ARG A 108 -40.07 16.15 9.85
C ARG A 108 -40.20 16.73 8.44
N GLU A 109 -40.04 18.04 8.33
CA GLU A 109 -39.99 18.74 7.04
C GLU A 109 -38.83 18.27 6.14
N ALA A 110 -39.09 18.28 4.83
CA ALA A 110 -38.11 17.93 3.82
C ALA A 110 -37.12 19.08 3.60
N ARG A 111 -35.82 18.81 3.78
CA ARG A 111 -34.75 19.80 3.60
C ARG A 111 -34.03 19.58 2.27
N PHE A 112 -34.64 20.01 1.16
CA PHE A 112 -34.06 19.89 -0.19
C PHE A 112 -32.89 20.87 -0.39
N LEU A 113 -33.01 22.09 0.14
CA LEU A 113 -32.04 23.17 -0.03
C LEU A 113 -30.74 22.99 0.79
N ASN A 114 -30.73 22.15 1.83
CA ASN A 114 -29.59 21.97 2.73
C ASN A 114 -28.58 20.93 2.23
N ARG A 115 -28.61 20.57 0.94
CA ARG A 115 -27.73 19.56 0.32
C ARG A 115 -26.82 20.18 -0.73
N LYS A 116 -26.17 21.31 -0.41
CA LYS A 116 -25.15 21.89 -1.29
C LYS A 116 -23.87 21.04 -1.19
N LYS A 117 -23.39 20.54 -2.33
CA LYS A 117 -22.05 19.95 -2.45
C LYS A 117 -21.08 21.09 -2.75
N LYS A 118 -19.89 21.04 -2.17
CA LYS A 118 -18.83 21.98 -2.51
C LYS A 118 -18.35 21.71 -3.93
N GLU A 119 -17.77 22.72 -4.57
CA GLU A 119 -17.07 22.55 -5.83
C GLU A 119 -15.90 21.56 -5.66
N GLY A 120 -15.69 20.67 -6.64
CA GLY A 120 -14.72 19.58 -6.55
C GLY A 120 -15.11 18.41 -5.64
N TRP A 121 -16.34 18.37 -5.11
CA TRP A 121 -16.76 17.27 -4.24
C TRP A 121 -16.90 15.96 -5.00
N LEU A 122 -16.13 14.95 -4.60
CA LEU A 122 -16.31 13.57 -5.04
C LEU A 122 -17.10 12.77 -3.99
N PRO A 123 -17.97 11.83 -4.42
CA PRO A 123 -18.54 10.84 -3.52
C PRO A 123 -17.44 10.10 -2.76
N PRO A 124 -17.61 9.74 -1.48
CA PRO A 124 -16.54 9.12 -0.70
C PRO A 124 -16.01 7.81 -1.30
N SER A 125 -16.83 7.08 -2.07
CA SER A 125 -16.41 5.89 -2.80
C SER A 125 -15.46 6.20 -3.96
N ILE A 126 -15.63 7.34 -4.64
CA ILE A 126 -14.76 7.77 -5.73
C ILE A 126 -13.50 8.42 -5.16
N GLN A 127 -13.66 9.28 -4.14
CA GLN A 127 -12.53 9.88 -3.43
C GLN A 127 -11.57 8.82 -2.90
N ASN A 128 -12.10 7.76 -2.26
CA ASN A 128 -11.28 6.65 -1.79
C ASN A 128 -10.48 5.98 -2.91
N ARG A 129 -11.04 5.84 -4.12
CA ARG A 129 -10.28 5.27 -5.24
C ARG A 129 -9.15 6.19 -5.68
N VAL A 130 -9.40 7.49 -5.76
CA VAL A 130 -8.41 8.50 -6.12
C VAL A 130 -7.29 8.55 -5.08
N ASP A 131 -7.63 8.57 -3.79
CA ASP A 131 -6.66 8.65 -2.68
C ASP A 131 -5.74 7.42 -2.62
N ASN A 132 -6.22 6.26 -3.07
CA ASN A 132 -5.47 4.99 -3.02
C ASN A 132 -4.79 4.64 -4.34
N GLN A 133 -4.94 5.45 -5.38
CA GLN A 133 -4.25 5.24 -6.65
C GLN A 133 -2.84 5.85 -6.56
N ILE A 134 -1.82 5.06 -6.90
CA ILE A 134 -0.40 5.46 -6.93
C ILE A 134 -0.06 5.97 -8.33
#